data_AF-A0A969U0Z5-F1
#
_entry.id   AF-A0A969U0Z5-F1
#
_cell.length_a   1.000
_cell.length_b   1.000
_cell.length_c   1.000
_cell.angle_alpha   90.00
_cell.angle_beta   90.00
_cell.angle_gamma   90.00
#
_symmetry.space_group_name_H-M   'P 1'
#
loop_
_entity.id
_entity.type
_entity.pdbx_description
1 polymer ?
#
loop_
_entity_poly.entity_id
_entity_poly.type
_entity_poly.pdbx_seq_one_letter_code
_entity_poly.pdbx_strand_id
1 'polypeptide(L)'
;MNAITQTNKKNLPAICTIDRLSSIAIIDPTIPECDRIVAGIKPDTATYILENNVNAIEQITTILDRHQGIETLHIITHGSPGTLYLGKTELNNSNIEHYSQQLQQWRNALTANASIILYGCNVAAGSSGHQFLTQLNQLTGANIAANSQPTGNSKLGGTWDIPQLIPRSSQKPKLALTETTLKTYSGVLSFAPQVQFPTNIGPESVSIGDINGDGKPDLATANWGSNKTSILLNTTPTFATTPTFATKVDFTTGTNPNSVSIGDINGDGKPDLAVANINSNTASILLNTTATNATTPLLPPKLTSLLALAPGLSASATSTATANQT
;
A
#
# COMPACT_ATOMS: atom_id res chain seq x y z
N MET A 1 -26.12 -72.43 -12.40
CA MET A 1 -24.74 -72.35 -11.88
C MET A 1 -24.55 -70.93 -11.35
N ASN A 2 -25.09 -70.67 -10.17
CA ASN A 2 -24.44 -70.70 -8.84
C ASN A 2 -23.83 -69.31 -8.57
N ALA A 3 -24.38 -68.44 -7.73
CA ALA A 3 -24.84 -68.52 -6.33
C ALA A 3 -23.91 -67.64 -5.47
N ILE A 4 -24.50 -66.54 -4.98
CA ILE A 4 -24.32 -65.84 -3.70
C ILE A 4 -23.11 -66.25 -2.85
N THR A 5 -22.33 -65.26 -2.42
CA THR A 5 -21.81 -65.24 -1.03
C THR A 5 -21.65 -63.80 -0.53
N GLN A 6 -22.54 -63.43 0.40
CA GLN A 6 -22.27 -62.42 1.43
C GLN A 6 -21.19 -62.95 2.38
N THR A 7 -20.16 -62.16 2.65
CA THR A 7 -19.28 -62.17 3.85
C THR A 7 -18.25 -61.05 3.63
N ASN A 8 -17.92 -60.12 4.51
CA ASN A 8 -18.01 -60.03 5.95
C ASN A 8 -18.02 -58.53 6.34
N LYS A 9 -18.91 -58.14 7.27
CA LYS A 9 -18.70 -56.99 8.15
C LYS A 9 -17.42 -57.25 8.96
N LYS A 10 -16.30 -56.65 8.59
CA LYS A 10 -15.10 -56.55 9.43
C LYS A 10 -14.75 -55.08 9.58
N ASN A 11 -14.93 -54.58 10.81
CA ASN A 11 -14.43 -53.34 11.39
C ASN A 11 -13.64 -52.43 10.44
N LEU A 12 -14.32 -51.41 9.91
CA LEU A 12 -13.65 -50.19 9.46
C LEU A 12 -13.00 -49.53 10.69
N PRO A 13 -11.69 -49.27 10.68
CA PRO A 13 -11.06 -48.53 11.77
C PRO A 13 -11.67 -47.13 11.82
N ALA A 14 -11.78 -46.63 13.06
CA ALA A 14 -12.33 -45.32 13.39
C ALA A 14 -11.73 -44.21 12.50
N ILE A 15 -12.64 -43.32 12.10
CA ILE A 15 -12.46 -41.95 11.60
C ILE A 15 -11.00 -41.48 11.71
N CYS A 16 -10.34 -41.34 10.58
CA CYS A 16 -9.14 -40.51 10.47
C CYS A 16 -9.58 -39.07 10.76
N THR A 17 -9.49 -38.66 12.02
CA THR A 17 -9.49 -37.24 12.38
C THR A 17 -8.27 -36.63 11.71
N ILE A 18 -8.49 -36.00 10.55
CA ILE A 18 -7.60 -34.91 10.13
C ILE A 18 -7.65 -33.94 11.32
N ASP A 19 -6.53 -33.75 12.01
CA ASP A 19 -6.45 -32.76 13.09
C ASP A 19 -6.95 -31.43 12.54
N ARG A 20 -8.17 -31.06 12.92
CA ARG A 20 -8.75 -29.80 12.49
C ARG A 20 -8.06 -28.72 13.31
N LEU A 21 -7.14 -28.00 12.67
CA LEU A 21 -6.42 -26.90 13.32
C LEU A 21 -7.44 -25.84 13.77
N SER A 22 -7.47 -25.56 15.08
CA SER A 22 -8.34 -24.53 15.68
C SER A 22 -7.72 -23.13 15.61
N SER A 23 -6.51 -23.01 15.04
CA SER A 23 -5.74 -21.78 14.92
C SER A 23 -5.44 -21.48 13.47
N ILE A 24 -5.67 -20.23 13.04
CA ILE A 24 -5.35 -19.75 11.69
C ILE A 24 -4.50 -18.49 11.78
N ALA A 25 -3.40 -18.44 11.04
CA ALA A 25 -2.60 -17.25 10.83
C ALA A 25 -2.77 -16.70 9.41
N ILE A 26 -3.24 -15.46 9.33
CA ILE A 26 -3.28 -14.64 8.13
C ILE A 26 -2.09 -13.70 8.16
N ILE A 27 -1.29 -13.69 7.10
CA ILE A 27 -0.05 -12.92 7.01
C ILE A 27 -0.12 -11.96 5.84
N ASP A 28 0.05 -10.67 6.12
CA ASP A 28 0.36 -9.66 5.12
C ASP A 28 1.81 -9.83 4.65
N PRO A 29 2.07 -10.10 3.35
CA PRO A 29 3.42 -10.33 2.86
C PRO A 29 4.31 -9.07 2.87
N THR A 30 3.76 -7.88 3.12
CA THR A 30 4.52 -6.62 3.16
C THR A 30 5.18 -6.35 4.50
N ILE A 31 4.96 -7.20 5.53
CA ILE A 31 5.64 -7.07 6.82
C ILE A 31 7.15 -7.33 6.70
N PRO A 32 7.98 -6.71 7.57
CA PRO A 32 9.42 -6.97 7.55
C PRO A 32 9.72 -8.43 7.87
N GLU A 33 10.74 -9.00 7.21
CA GLU A 33 11.17 -10.38 7.40
C GLU A 33 10.00 -11.40 7.32
N CYS A 34 9.05 -11.22 6.39
CA CYS A 34 7.86 -12.09 6.26
C CYS A 34 8.20 -13.59 6.23
N ASP A 35 9.22 -14.00 5.47
CA ASP A 35 9.67 -15.40 5.40
C ASP A 35 10.02 -15.97 6.77
N ARG A 36 10.60 -15.14 7.64
CA ARG A 36 10.95 -15.51 9.01
C ARG A 36 9.74 -15.66 9.90
N ILE A 37 8.73 -14.79 9.74
CA ILE A 37 7.45 -14.92 10.44
C ILE A 37 6.75 -16.21 9.99
N VAL A 38 6.67 -16.47 8.70
CA VAL A 38 6.05 -17.69 8.12
C VAL A 38 6.74 -18.95 8.65
N ALA A 39 8.07 -19.02 8.58
CA ALA A 39 8.84 -20.14 9.11
C ALA A 39 8.71 -20.29 10.65
N GLY A 40 8.31 -19.22 11.32
CA GLY A 40 8.15 -19.15 12.76
C GLY A 40 6.76 -19.52 13.28
N ILE A 41 5.78 -19.73 12.40
CA ILE A 41 4.42 -20.15 12.80
C ILE A 41 4.47 -21.57 13.39
N LYS A 42 3.74 -21.79 14.48
CA LYS A 42 3.66 -23.09 15.13
C LYS A 42 2.97 -24.13 14.23
N PRO A 43 3.39 -25.41 14.28
CA PRO A 43 2.83 -26.45 13.42
C PRO A 43 1.32 -26.72 13.59
N ASP A 44 0.74 -26.30 14.73
CA ASP A 44 -0.69 -26.42 15.05
C ASP A 44 -1.54 -25.25 14.54
N THR A 45 -0.96 -24.36 13.73
CA THR A 45 -1.63 -23.18 13.18
C THR A 45 -1.62 -23.24 11.65
N ALA A 46 -2.80 -23.17 11.02
CA ALA A 46 -2.90 -23.11 9.57
C ALA A 46 -2.47 -21.72 9.07
N THR A 47 -1.58 -21.66 8.07
CA THR A 47 -1.00 -20.39 7.61
C THR A 47 -1.49 -20.01 6.21
N TYR A 48 -1.91 -18.77 6.03
CA TYR A 48 -2.29 -18.18 4.75
C TYR A 48 -1.58 -16.84 4.56
N ILE A 49 -0.94 -16.64 3.40
CA ILE A 49 -0.31 -15.38 3.01
C ILE A 49 -1.26 -14.67 2.05
N LEU A 50 -1.54 -13.40 2.30
CA LEU A 50 -2.44 -12.59 1.48
C LEU A 50 -1.80 -12.20 0.14
N GLU A 51 -2.63 -12.02 -0.88
CA GLU A 51 -2.23 -11.44 -2.14
C GLU A 51 -2.39 -9.91 -2.11
N ASN A 52 -1.30 -9.17 -2.40
CA ASN A 52 -1.25 -7.71 -2.26
C ASN A 52 -2.19 -6.92 -3.19
N ASN A 53 -2.64 -7.52 -4.29
CA ASN A 53 -3.45 -6.85 -5.32
C ASN A 53 -4.94 -7.19 -5.21
N VAL A 54 -5.36 -7.91 -4.17
CA VAL A 54 -6.74 -8.31 -3.94
C VAL A 54 -7.20 -7.74 -2.60
N ASN A 55 -8.49 -7.42 -2.46
CA ASN A 55 -9.04 -6.95 -1.20
C ASN A 55 -8.80 -7.99 -0.08
N ALA A 56 -8.11 -7.61 0.98
CA ALA A 56 -7.69 -8.53 2.02
C ALA A 56 -8.88 -9.04 2.85
N ILE A 57 -9.90 -8.21 3.08
CA ILE A 57 -11.07 -8.62 3.87
C ILE A 57 -11.88 -9.67 3.11
N GLU A 58 -12.03 -9.53 1.79
CA GLU A 58 -12.66 -10.55 0.94
C GLU A 58 -11.87 -11.86 0.92
N GLN A 59 -10.53 -11.79 0.84
CA GLN A 59 -9.66 -12.97 0.92
C GLN A 59 -9.81 -13.71 2.25
N ILE A 60 -9.73 -12.99 3.37
CA ILE A 60 -9.89 -13.58 4.71
C ILE A 60 -11.29 -14.20 4.84
N THR A 61 -12.32 -13.52 4.35
CA THR A 61 -13.69 -14.05 4.36
C THR A 61 -13.77 -15.38 3.61
N THR A 62 -13.20 -15.45 2.41
CA THR A 62 -13.16 -16.68 1.58
C THR A 62 -12.37 -17.80 2.24
N ILE A 63 -11.27 -17.47 2.92
CA ILE A 63 -10.49 -18.43 3.71
C ILE A 63 -11.36 -18.98 4.84
N LEU A 64 -11.93 -18.10 5.66
CA LEU A 64 -12.70 -18.48 6.85
C LEU A 64 -13.97 -19.26 6.51
N ASP A 65 -14.61 -19.03 5.36
CA ASP A 65 -15.79 -19.78 4.90
C ASP A 65 -15.52 -21.29 4.74
N ARG A 66 -14.25 -21.69 4.57
CA ARG A 66 -13.82 -23.09 4.46
C ARG A 66 -13.47 -23.74 5.80
N HIS A 67 -13.57 -22.98 6.90
CA HIS A 67 -13.19 -23.40 8.24
C HIS A 67 -14.35 -23.23 9.21
N GLN A 68 -14.34 -23.99 10.30
CA GLN A 68 -15.23 -23.77 11.44
C GLN A 68 -14.51 -24.21 12.71
N GLY A 69 -15.02 -23.76 13.86
CA GLY A 69 -14.43 -24.12 15.15
C GLY A 69 -13.05 -23.50 15.37
N ILE A 70 -12.78 -22.35 14.75
CA ILE A 70 -11.55 -21.60 14.98
C ILE A 70 -11.63 -20.98 16.38
N GLU A 71 -10.65 -21.30 17.22
CA GLU A 71 -10.45 -20.72 18.54
C GLU A 71 -9.59 -19.46 18.48
N THR A 72 -8.62 -19.40 17.55
CA THR A 72 -7.77 -18.21 17.41
C THR A 72 -7.52 -17.85 15.95
N LEU A 73 -7.84 -16.62 15.59
CA LEU A 73 -7.50 -16.01 14.31
C LEU A 73 -6.37 -14.98 14.54
N HIS A 74 -5.20 -15.27 14.00
CA HIS A 74 -4.03 -14.40 14.06
C HIS A 74 -3.97 -13.58 12.78
N ILE A 75 -3.89 -12.26 12.91
CA ILE A 75 -3.72 -11.34 11.77
C ILE A 75 -2.39 -10.62 11.95
N ILE A 76 -1.41 -10.99 11.13
CA ILE A 76 -0.04 -10.49 11.17
C ILE A 76 0.15 -9.49 10.03
N THR A 77 0.33 -8.23 10.39
CA THR A 77 0.10 -7.08 9.51
C THR A 77 0.81 -5.85 10.05
N HIS A 78 0.92 -4.79 9.25
CA HIS A 78 1.28 -3.47 9.74
C HIS A 78 0.11 -2.84 10.51
N GLY A 79 0.40 -1.85 11.35
CA GLY A 79 -0.63 -1.16 12.11
C GLY A 79 -0.28 0.28 12.45
N SER A 80 -1.34 1.05 12.70
CA SER A 80 -1.32 2.36 13.34
C SER A 80 -2.56 2.51 14.23
N PRO A 81 -2.66 3.54 15.09
CA PRO A 81 -3.81 3.70 15.99
C PRO A 81 -5.16 3.58 15.28
N GLY A 82 -5.92 2.52 15.58
CA GLY A 82 -7.24 2.24 14.98
C GLY A 82 -7.22 1.83 13.51
N THR A 83 -6.13 1.25 13.01
CA THR A 83 -5.96 0.88 11.60
C THR A 83 -5.10 -0.36 11.42
N LEU A 84 -5.53 -1.26 10.54
CA LEU A 84 -4.77 -2.38 10.00
C LEU A 84 -4.48 -2.13 8.52
N TYR A 85 -3.25 -2.40 8.08
CA TYR A 85 -2.86 -2.32 6.68
C TYR A 85 -2.56 -3.73 6.18
N LEU A 86 -3.46 -4.31 5.40
CA LEU A 86 -3.40 -5.67 4.89
C LEU A 86 -3.13 -5.62 3.38
N GLY A 87 -1.84 -5.59 3.02
CA GLY A 87 -1.42 -5.33 1.64
C GLY A 87 -1.89 -3.94 1.20
N LYS A 88 -2.76 -3.87 0.19
CA LYS A 88 -3.39 -2.61 -0.27
C LYS A 88 -4.68 -2.25 0.47
N THR A 89 -5.19 -3.12 1.33
CA THR A 89 -6.46 -2.89 2.04
C THR A 89 -6.18 -2.25 3.38
N GLU A 90 -6.73 -1.05 3.59
CA GLU A 90 -6.78 -0.43 4.90
C GLU A 90 -8.11 -0.76 5.57
N LEU A 91 -8.08 -1.29 6.79
CA LEU A 91 -9.27 -1.48 7.62
C LEU A 91 -9.14 -0.58 8.86
N ASN A 92 -10.05 0.38 9.01
CA ASN A 92 -9.97 1.40 10.06
C ASN A 92 -11.37 1.87 10.50
N ASN A 93 -11.41 2.83 11.44
CA ASN A 93 -12.67 3.40 11.96
C ASN A 93 -13.57 4.06 10.90
N SER A 94 -13.04 4.55 9.77
CA SER A 94 -13.83 5.25 8.75
C SER A 94 -14.46 4.32 7.73
N ASN A 95 -13.96 3.08 7.60
CA ASN A 95 -14.42 2.15 6.58
C ASN A 95 -14.85 0.77 7.09
N ILE A 96 -14.67 0.45 8.38
CA ILE A 96 -15.01 -0.88 8.94
C ILE A 96 -16.49 -1.25 8.74
N GLU A 97 -17.40 -0.28 8.75
CA GLU A 97 -18.84 -0.52 8.53
C GLU A 97 -19.15 -0.98 7.10
N HIS A 98 -18.34 -0.56 6.11
CA HIS A 98 -18.46 -1.03 4.72
C HIS A 98 -18.16 -2.54 4.61
N TYR A 99 -17.39 -3.10 5.56
CA TYR A 99 -17.06 -4.52 5.64
C TYR A 99 -17.92 -5.30 6.64
N SER A 100 -19.02 -4.71 7.13
CA SER A 100 -19.84 -5.31 8.19
C SER A 100 -20.36 -6.71 7.84
N GLN A 101 -20.79 -6.95 6.60
CA GLN A 101 -21.26 -8.26 6.14
C GLN A 101 -20.16 -9.32 6.19
N GLN A 102 -18.98 -9.00 5.65
CA GLN A 102 -17.81 -9.87 5.66
C GLN A 102 -17.37 -10.19 7.10
N LEU A 103 -17.24 -9.17 7.95
CA LEU A 103 -16.81 -9.33 9.34
C LEU A 103 -17.84 -10.12 10.18
N GLN A 104 -19.12 -9.99 9.89
CA GLN A 104 -20.17 -10.82 10.49
C GLN A 104 -20.12 -12.26 9.96
N GLN A 105 -19.78 -12.48 8.68
CA GLN A 105 -19.58 -13.82 8.13
C GLN A 105 -18.40 -14.53 8.81
N TRP A 106 -17.34 -13.81 9.21
CA TRP A 106 -16.22 -14.41 9.94
C TRP A 106 -16.68 -15.14 11.20
N ARG A 107 -17.72 -14.62 11.89
CA ARG A 107 -18.30 -15.25 13.08
C ARG A 107 -18.68 -16.71 12.87
N ASN A 108 -19.12 -17.09 11.66
CA ASN A 108 -19.56 -18.45 11.35
C ASN A 108 -18.41 -19.48 11.44
N ALA A 109 -17.18 -19.02 11.24
CA ALA A 109 -16.00 -19.86 11.35
C ALA A 109 -15.45 -19.94 12.79
N LEU A 110 -15.78 -18.95 13.62
CA LEU A 110 -15.24 -18.78 14.97
C LEU A 110 -16.07 -19.53 16.03
N THR A 111 -15.39 -20.04 17.05
CA THR A 111 -16.05 -20.50 18.28
C THR A 111 -16.61 -19.33 19.09
N ALA A 112 -17.54 -19.60 20.01
CA ALA A 112 -18.18 -18.57 20.84
C ALA A 112 -17.19 -17.74 21.69
N ASN A 113 -16.02 -18.31 22.03
CA ASN A 113 -14.98 -17.65 22.82
C ASN A 113 -13.70 -17.39 22.00
N ALA A 114 -13.81 -17.40 20.66
CA ALA A 114 -12.66 -17.22 19.80
C ALA A 114 -11.99 -15.87 20.03
N SER A 115 -10.67 -15.83 19.83
CA SER A 115 -9.88 -14.61 19.88
C SER A 115 -9.35 -14.23 18.50
N ILE A 116 -9.49 -12.97 18.13
CA ILE A 116 -8.76 -12.35 17.02
C ILE A 116 -7.57 -11.61 17.63
N ILE A 117 -6.36 -12.02 17.26
CA ILE A 117 -5.10 -11.41 17.71
C ILE A 117 -4.52 -10.59 16.56
N LEU A 118 -4.42 -9.28 16.77
CA LEU A 118 -3.85 -8.34 15.83
C LEU A 118 -2.40 -8.05 16.21
N TYR A 119 -1.47 -8.45 15.34
CA TYR A 119 -0.04 -8.24 15.57
C TYR A 119 0.45 -6.87 15.05
N GLY A 120 -0.44 -6.04 14.48
CA GLY A 120 -0.09 -4.70 14.00
C GLY A 120 0.43 -3.78 15.09
N CYS A 121 1.39 -2.93 14.75
CA CYS A 121 1.95 -1.93 15.66
C CYS A 121 0.90 -0.89 16.07
N ASN A 122 0.82 -0.57 17.37
CA ASN A 122 0.02 0.54 17.90
C ASN A 122 -1.49 0.51 17.59
N VAL A 123 -2.04 -0.60 17.10
CA VAL A 123 -3.45 -0.68 16.67
C VAL A 123 -4.41 -0.29 17.79
N ALA A 124 -4.09 -0.64 19.03
CA ALA A 124 -4.89 -0.33 20.21
C ALA A 124 -4.61 1.05 20.85
N ALA A 125 -3.72 1.85 20.28
CA ALA A 125 -3.31 3.10 20.90
C ALA A 125 -4.40 4.18 20.83
N GLY A 126 -4.56 4.91 21.93
CA GLY A 126 -5.49 6.04 22.04
C GLY A 126 -6.98 5.66 21.93
N SER A 127 -7.83 6.69 21.84
CA SER A 127 -9.28 6.54 21.66
C SER A 127 -9.62 5.88 20.33
N SER A 128 -8.94 6.27 19.25
CA SER A 128 -9.13 5.68 17.91
C SER A 128 -8.88 4.18 17.90
N GLY A 129 -7.83 3.71 18.60
CA GLY A 129 -7.57 2.28 18.73
C GLY A 129 -8.67 1.55 19.47
N HIS A 130 -9.10 2.05 20.63
CA HIS A 130 -10.17 1.43 21.41
C HIS A 130 -11.51 1.38 20.66
N GLN A 131 -11.87 2.44 19.93
CA GLN A 131 -13.06 2.46 19.09
C GLN A 131 -13.01 1.37 18.01
N PHE A 132 -11.89 1.28 17.31
CA PHE A 132 -11.70 0.30 16.23
C PHE A 132 -11.85 -1.14 16.75
N LEU A 133 -11.17 -1.47 17.85
CA LEU A 133 -11.25 -2.81 18.44
C LEU A 133 -12.69 -3.12 18.91
N THR A 134 -13.42 -2.12 19.41
CA THR A 134 -14.80 -2.29 19.87
C THR A 134 -15.73 -2.62 18.71
N GLN A 135 -15.61 -1.87 17.60
CA GLN A 135 -16.39 -2.16 16.39
C GLN A 135 -16.05 -3.55 15.83
N LEU A 136 -14.77 -3.93 15.82
CA LEU A 136 -14.35 -5.25 15.36
C LEU A 136 -14.91 -6.38 16.25
N ASN A 137 -14.91 -6.20 17.57
CA ASN A 137 -15.56 -7.12 18.52
C ASN A 137 -17.07 -7.25 18.25
N GLN A 138 -17.77 -6.14 18.04
CA GLN A 138 -19.22 -6.15 17.78
C GLN A 138 -19.58 -6.87 16.48
N LEU A 139 -18.81 -6.65 15.42
CA LEU A 139 -19.06 -7.23 14.11
C LEU A 139 -18.71 -8.73 14.08
N THR A 140 -17.57 -9.12 14.66
CA THR A 140 -17.10 -10.52 14.61
C THR A 140 -17.65 -11.37 15.76
N GLY A 141 -17.98 -10.76 16.90
CA GLY A 141 -18.31 -11.46 18.14
C GLY A 141 -17.11 -12.06 18.88
N ALA A 142 -15.89 -11.86 18.37
CA ALA A 142 -14.67 -12.45 18.92
C ALA A 142 -14.02 -11.57 19.99
N ASN A 143 -13.27 -12.17 20.90
CA ASN A 143 -12.38 -11.43 21.78
C ASN A 143 -11.26 -10.78 20.94
N ILE A 144 -10.85 -9.55 21.24
CA ILE A 144 -9.86 -8.81 20.47
C ILE A 144 -8.63 -8.54 21.34
N ALA A 145 -7.47 -8.96 20.83
CA ALA A 145 -6.17 -8.69 21.43
C ALA A 145 -5.28 -7.91 20.47
N ALA A 146 -4.65 -6.85 20.95
CA ALA A 146 -3.82 -5.96 20.14
C ALA A 146 -2.89 -5.12 21.02
N ASN A 147 -1.75 -4.69 20.48
CA ASN A 147 -0.83 -3.80 21.18
C ASN A 147 -1.16 -2.32 20.98
N SER A 148 -0.91 -1.53 22.02
CA SER A 148 -0.88 -0.05 21.95
C SER A 148 0.54 0.50 21.76
N GLN A 149 1.52 -0.39 21.61
CA GLN A 149 2.93 -0.14 21.33
C GLN A 149 3.34 -0.92 20.06
N PRO A 150 4.55 -0.72 19.50
CA PRO A 150 5.03 -1.55 18.41
C PRO A 150 5.05 -3.04 18.81
N THR A 151 4.67 -3.92 17.89
CA THR A 151 4.75 -5.38 18.10
C THR A 151 6.07 -5.88 17.53
N GLY A 152 6.90 -6.55 18.32
CA GLY A 152 8.19 -7.08 17.86
C GLY A 152 9.35 -6.93 18.83
N ASN A 153 10.54 -6.65 18.29
CA ASN A 153 11.80 -6.56 19.03
C ASN A 153 11.81 -5.43 20.06
N SER A 154 12.09 -5.77 21.32
CA SER A 154 12.17 -4.83 22.44
C SER A 154 13.27 -3.78 22.33
N LYS A 155 14.35 -4.06 21.59
CA LYS A 155 15.40 -3.06 21.32
C LYS A 155 14.92 -1.91 20.44
N LEU A 156 13.85 -2.12 19.68
CA LEU A 156 13.20 -1.11 18.83
C LEU A 156 11.94 -0.54 19.50
N GLY A 157 11.77 -0.74 20.81
CA GLY A 157 10.57 -0.33 21.55
C GLY A 157 9.36 -1.25 21.34
N GLY A 158 9.56 -2.42 20.72
CA GLY A 158 8.51 -3.39 20.47
C GLY A 158 8.22 -4.34 21.64
N THR A 159 7.10 -5.05 21.56
CA THR A 159 6.77 -6.15 22.47
C THR A 159 5.99 -7.26 21.78
N TRP A 160 6.20 -8.50 22.20
CA TRP A 160 5.33 -9.62 21.81
C TRP A 160 4.25 -9.91 22.85
N ASP A 161 4.21 -9.13 23.92
CA ASP A 161 3.18 -9.24 24.95
C ASP A 161 1.88 -8.57 24.50
N ILE A 162 1.05 -9.29 23.74
CA ILE A 162 -0.20 -8.78 23.17
C ILE A 162 -1.35 -8.95 24.18
N PRO A 163 -1.89 -7.87 24.78
CA PRO A 163 -2.98 -7.98 25.75
C PRO A 163 -4.32 -8.24 25.05
N GLN A 164 -5.19 -9.02 25.71
CA GLN A 164 -6.61 -9.08 25.34
C GLN A 164 -7.33 -7.88 25.93
N LEU A 165 -7.82 -7.00 25.06
CA LEU A 165 -8.40 -5.72 25.45
C LEU A 165 -9.93 -5.75 25.48
N ILE A 166 -10.55 -6.56 24.63
CA ILE A 166 -12.02 -6.61 24.51
C ILE A 166 -12.51 -8.06 24.44
N PRO A 167 -13.35 -8.53 25.37
CA PRO A 167 -13.47 -7.96 26.71
C PRO A 167 -12.11 -8.02 27.42
N ARG A 168 -11.85 -7.05 28.29
CA ARG A 168 -10.59 -6.96 29.02
C ARG A 168 -10.36 -8.23 29.84
N SER A 169 -9.20 -8.85 29.67
CA SER A 169 -8.83 -10.07 30.40
C SER A 169 -7.37 -9.99 30.85
N SER A 170 -7.07 -10.59 32.02
CA SER A 170 -5.70 -10.80 32.47
C SER A 170 -5.05 -12.04 31.84
N GLN A 171 -5.85 -12.92 31.24
CA GLN A 171 -5.34 -14.08 30.50
C GLN A 171 -4.77 -13.62 29.17
N LYS A 172 -3.49 -13.92 28.95
CA LYS A 172 -2.83 -13.63 27.67
C LYS A 172 -3.27 -14.62 26.61
N PRO A 173 -3.51 -14.16 25.37
CA PRO A 173 -3.88 -15.06 24.30
C PRO A 173 -2.68 -15.92 23.89
N LYS A 174 -2.95 -17.13 23.36
CA LYS A 174 -1.91 -18.00 22.81
C LYS A 174 -1.44 -17.40 21.49
N LEU A 175 -0.14 -17.15 21.31
CA LEU A 175 0.41 -16.59 20.07
C LEU A 175 0.71 -17.68 19.02
N ALA A 176 0.60 -17.33 17.73
CA ALA A 176 0.89 -18.22 16.60
C ALA A 176 2.40 -18.50 16.40
N LEU A 177 3.28 -17.65 16.91
CA LEU A 177 4.72 -17.74 16.68
C LEU A 177 5.42 -18.59 17.75
N THR A 178 6.43 -19.35 17.32
CA THR A 178 7.32 -20.11 18.20
C THR A 178 8.16 -19.18 19.09
N GLU A 179 8.55 -19.64 20.28
CA GLU A 179 9.40 -18.85 21.18
C GLU A 179 10.73 -18.42 20.53
N THR A 180 11.31 -19.27 19.70
CA THR A 180 12.53 -18.96 18.95
C THR A 180 12.33 -17.75 18.05
N THR A 181 11.19 -17.66 17.37
CA THR A 181 10.88 -16.52 16.48
C THR A 181 10.66 -15.26 17.30
N LEU A 182 9.86 -15.34 18.38
CA LEU A 182 9.62 -14.20 19.28
C LEU A 182 10.94 -13.65 19.86
N LYS A 183 11.90 -14.52 20.22
CA LYS A 183 13.20 -14.12 20.79
C LYS A 183 14.17 -13.56 19.76
N THR A 184 14.11 -14.01 18.51
CA THR A 184 15.16 -13.74 17.53
C THR A 184 14.76 -12.73 16.45
N TYR A 185 13.46 -12.51 16.21
CA TYR A 185 12.97 -11.53 15.23
C TYR A 185 13.57 -10.15 15.48
N SER A 186 14.19 -9.56 14.47
CA SER A 186 14.99 -8.35 14.61
C SER A 186 14.19 -7.07 14.46
N GLY A 187 13.07 -7.09 13.73
CA GLY A 187 12.25 -5.92 13.45
C GLY A 187 11.12 -5.66 14.45
N VAL A 188 10.26 -4.72 14.06
CA VAL A 188 8.90 -4.53 14.57
C VAL A 188 7.94 -4.60 13.38
N LEU A 189 6.67 -4.92 13.61
CA LEU A 189 5.64 -5.03 12.57
C LEU A 189 5.05 -3.66 12.19
N SER A 190 5.90 -2.63 12.17
CA SER A 190 5.54 -1.28 11.70
C SER A 190 6.14 -1.04 10.33
N PHE A 191 5.63 -0.03 9.64
CA PHE A 191 6.34 0.53 8.50
C PHE A 191 7.77 0.92 8.89
N ALA A 192 8.67 0.82 7.92
CA ALA A 192 10.01 1.35 8.07
C ALA A 192 9.96 2.86 8.41
N PRO A 193 10.96 3.40 9.13
CA PRO A 193 11.02 4.83 9.40
C PRO A 193 10.93 5.65 8.11
N GLN A 194 10.23 6.79 8.17
CA GLN A 194 10.14 7.70 7.03
C GLN A 194 11.53 8.18 6.62
N VAL A 195 11.75 8.31 5.31
CA VAL A 195 12.92 8.96 4.73
C VAL A 195 12.47 10.25 4.08
N GLN A 196 13.18 11.35 4.35
CA GLN A 196 12.86 12.65 3.81
C GLN A 196 13.75 12.96 2.60
N PHE A 197 13.12 13.28 1.47
CA PHE A 197 13.79 13.79 0.28
C PHE A 197 13.43 15.26 0.12
N PRO A 198 14.40 16.18 0.13
CA PRO A 198 14.12 17.60 -0.05
C PRO A 198 13.46 17.83 -1.41
N THR A 199 12.34 18.56 -1.39
CA THR A 199 11.71 19.16 -2.57
C THR A 199 12.00 20.67 -2.52
N ASN A 200 11.02 21.53 -2.78
CA ASN A 200 11.16 22.98 -2.61
C ASN A 200 10.18 23.51 -1.54
N ILE A 201 10.01 24.83 -1.44
CA ILE A 201 9.22 25.45 -0.37
C ILE A 201 7.73 25.17 -0.56
N GLY A 202 7.08 24.67 0.49
CA GLY A 202 5.64 24.41 0.56
C GLY A 202 5.14 23.40 -0.48
N PRO A 203 5.62 22.14 -0.47
CA PRO A 203 5.04 21.09 -1.31
C PRO A 203 3.59 20.82 -0.89
N GLU A 204 2.63 20.95 -1.82
CA GLU A 204 1.19 20.73 -1.59
C GLU A 204 0.68 19.42 -2.19
N SER A 205 1.32 18.94 -3.26
CA SER A 205 0.89 17.75 -3.99
C SER A 205 2.09 16.98 -4.50
N VAL A 206 1.93 15.66 -4.61
CA VAL A 206 2.87 14.73 -5.23
C VAL A 206 2.14 13.85 -6.24
N SER A 207 2.79 13.58 -7.36
CA SER A 207 2.41 12.57 -8.35
C SER A 207 3.56 11.58 -8.52
N ILE A 208 3.20 10.33 -8.85
CA ILE A 208 4.14 9.23 -9.04
C ILE A 208 4.00 8.69 -10.47
N GLY A 209 5.11 8.54 -11.18
CA GLY A 209 5.15 8.02 -12.55
C GLY A 209 6.57 7.83 -13.05
N ASP A 210 6.78 6.98 -14.05
CA ASP A 210 8.09 6.69 -14.64
C ASP A 210 8.46 7.78 -15.66
N ILE A 211 9.08 8.87 -15.20
CA ILE A 211 9.35 10.08 -15.99
C ILE A 211 10.50 9.87 -16.96
N ASN A 212 11.50 9.07 -16.59
CA ASN A 212 12.65 8.76 -17.44
C ASN A 212 12.52 7.42 -18.19
N GLY A 213 11.46 6.66 -18.00
CA GLY A 213 11.22 5.39 -18.72
C GLY A 213 12.16 4.25 -18.30
N ASP A 214 12.68 4.27 -17.08
CA ASP A 214 13.59 3.24 -16.57
C ASP A 214 12.89 2.09 -15.82
N GLY A 215 11.56 2.16 -15.74
CA GLY A 215 10.71 1.19 -15.05
C GLY A 215 10.61 1.42 -13.55
N LYS A 216 11.23 2.47 -12.99
CA LYS A 216 11.11 2.86 -11.59
C LYS A 216 10.17 4.06 -11.47
N PRO A 217 9.23 4.04 -10.50
CA PRO A 217 8.34 5.17 -10.29
C PRO A 217 9.11 6.36 -9.70
N ASP A 218 9.12 7.48 -10.42
CA ASP A 218 9.67 8.77 -10.00
C ASP A 218 8.63 9.62 -9.26
N LEU A 219 9.08 10.71 -8.64
CA LEU A 219 8.20 11.68 -7.97
C LEU A 219 8.20 13.03 -8.68
N ALA A 220 7.04 13.64 -8.81
CA ALA A 220 6.86 15.04 -9.14
C ALA A 220 6.07 15.75 -8.04
N THR A 221 6.53 16.91 -7.55
CA THR A 221 5.81 17.69 -6.53
C THR A 221 5.39 19.06 -7.05
N ALA A 222 4.24 19.55 -6.61
CA ALA A 222 3.82 20.95 -6.78
C ALA A 222 4.22 21.74 -5.53
N ASN A 223 5.14 22.70 -5.67
CA ASN A 223 5.68 23.45 -4.55
C ASN A 223 5.12 24.88 -4.51
N TRP A 224 4.01 25.03 -3.80
CA TRP A 224 3.22 26.24 -3.68
C TRP A 224 4.06 27.47 -3.32
N GLY A 225 4.98 27.33 -2.36
CA GLY A 225 5.77 28.46 -1.84
C GLY A 225 6.91 28.92 -2.75
N SER A 226 7.25 28.15 -3.78
CA SER A 226 8.41 28.43 -4.64
C SER A 226 8.07 28.64 -6.12
N ASN A 227 6.79 28.54 -6.50
CA ASN A 227 6.33 28.63 -7.90
C ASN A 227 7.05 27.64 -8.83
N LYS A 228 7.32 26.44 -8.30
CA LYS A 228 8.08 25.39 -8.98
C LYS A 228 7.40 24.04 -8.83
N THR A 229 7.64 23.17 -9.80
CA THR A 229 7.52 21.73 -9.62
C THR A 229 8.91 21.11 -9.46
N SER A 230 9.07 20.14 -8.56
CA SER A 230 10.33 19.40 -8.40
C SER A 230 10.15 17.97 -8.87
N ILE A 231 11.12 17.45 -9.61
CA ILE A 231 11.18 16.05 -10.04
C ILE A 231 12.32 15.35 -9.34
N LEU A 232 12.04 14.19 -8.76
CA LEU A 232 13.01 13.31 -8.12
C LEU A 232 12.99 11.97 -8.84
N LEU A 233 14.05 11.68 -9.59
CA LEU A 233 14.20 10.40 -10.27
C LEU A 233 14.59 9.30 -9.29
N ASN A 234 13.91 8.18 -9.35
CA ASN A 234 14.06 7.05 -8.44
C ASN A 234 15.31 6.24 -8.81
N THR A 235 16.29 6.24 -7.92
CA THR A 235 17.54 5.50 -8.10
C THR A 235 17.59 4.23 -7.26
N THR A 236 16.47 3.85 -6.64
CA THR A 236 16.39 2.74 -5.68
C THR A 236 16.82 1.44 -6.35
N PRO A 237 17.88 0.76 -5.86
CA PRO A 237 18.24 -0.56 -6.36
C PRO A 237 17.09 -1.56 -6.16
N THR A 238 16.93 -2.50 -7.09
CA THR A 238 15.91 -3.55 -6.95
C THR A 238 16.14 -4.31 -5.63
N PHE A 239 15.07 -4.56 -4.88
CA PHE A 239 15.09 -5.18 -3.55
C PHE A 239 15.74 -4.36 -2.41
N ALA A 240 16.13 -3.11 -2.65
CA ALA A 240 16.54 -2.24 -1.55
C ALA A 240 15.35 -1.95 -0.62
N THR A 241 15.61 -1.94 0.69
CA THR A 241 14.60 -1.68 1.73
C THR A 241 14.38 -0.19 2.00
N THR A 242 15.27 0.65 1.48
CA THR A 242 15.24 2.10 1.67
C THR A 242 15.24 2.76 0.29
N PRO A 243 14.24 3.60 -0.02
CA PRO A 243 14.22 4.30 -1.30
C PRO A 243 15.41 5.25 -1.42
N THR A 244 15.87 5.47 -2.64
CA THR A 244 16.86 6.51 -2.98
C THR A 244 16.37 7.29 -4.18
N PHE A 245 16.62 8.59 -4.18
CA PHE A 245 16.30 9.48 -5.30
C PHE A 245 17.53 10.30 -5.68
N ALA A 246 17.65 10.64 -6.96
CA ALA A 246 18.61 11.62 -7.44
C ALA A 246 18.33 13.01 -6.83
N THR A 247 19.30 13.92 -6.95
CA THR A 247 19.07 15.33 -6.60
C THR A 247 17.88 15.86 -7.39
N LYS A 248 16.93 16.51 -6.70
CA LYS A 248 15.75 17.09 -7.33
C LYS A 248 16.14 18.04 -8.47
N VAL A 249 15.35 18.06 -9.53
CA VAL A 249 15.41 19.09 -10.57
C VAL A 249 14.14 19.91 -10.52
N ASP A 250 14.27 21.24 -10.53
CA ASP A 250 13.13 22.15 -10.44
C ASP A 250 12.78 22.75 -11.81
N PHE A 251 11.49 22.82 -12.09
CA PHE A 251 10.94 23.53 -13.25
C PHE A 251 10.00 24.63 -12.81
N THR A 252 10.12 25.81 -13.42
CA THR A 252 9.25 26.95 -13.13
C THR A 252 7.83 26.68 -13.62
N THR A 253 6.85 27.02 -12.80
CA THR A 253 5.42 26.93 -13.12
C THR A 253 4.78 28.33 -13.05
N GLY A 254 3.45 28.39 -13.07
CA GLY A 254 2.72 29.59 -12.65
C GLY A 254 2.79 29.80 -11.13
N THR A 255 2.13 30.87 -10.67
CA THR A 255 2.14 31.27 -9.26
C THR A 255 1.32 30.32 -8.40
N ASN A 256 1.93 29.85 -7.31
CA ASN A 256 1.36 28.96 -6.31
C ASN A 256 0.79 27.66 -6.92
N PRO A 257 1.66 26.77 -7.43
CA PRO A 257 1.24 25.47 -7.92
C PRO A 257 0.64 24.66 -6.76
N ASN A 258 -0.57 24.13 -6.96
CA ASN A 258 -1.33 23.44 -5.91
C ASN A 258 -1.43 21.93 -6.17
N SER A 259 -1.51 21.51 -7.43
CA SER A 259 -1.62 20.10 -7.81
C SER A 259 -0.78 19.80 -9.04
N VAL A 260 -0.19 18.61 -9.09
CA VAL A 260 0.54 18.09 -10.26
C VAL A 260 -0.05 16.73 -10.64
N SER A 261 -0.19 16.48 -11.95
CA SER A 261 -0.60 15.21 -12.54
C SER A 261 0.39 14.79 -13.63
N ILE A 262 0.55 13.49 -13.82
CA ILE A 262 1.43 12.89 -14.82
C ILE A 262 0.59 12.14 -15.86
N GLY A 263 0.90 12.34 -17.14
CA GLY A 263 0.26 11.63 -18.26
C GLY A 263 0.84 12.04 -19.61
N ASP A 264 0.73 11.19 -20.61
CA ASP A 264 1.18 11.51 -21.98
C ASP A 264 0.15 12.42 -22.68
N ILE A 265 0.39 13.74 -22.67
CA ILE A 265 -0.57 14.75 -23.12
C ILE A 265 -0.47 14.92 -24.64
N ASN A 266 0.71 14.76 -25.21
CA ASN A 266 0.97 14.98 -26.63
C ASN A 266 0.95 13.69 -27.47
N GLY A 267 0.88 12.51 -26.84
CA GLY A 267 0.81 11.20 -27.48
C GLY A 267 2.17 10.69 -27.98
N ASP A 268 3.30 11.18 -27.44
CA ASP A 268 4.65 10.78 -27.88
C ASP A 268 5.21 9.57 -27.11
N GLY A 269 4.43 9.03 -26.17
CA GLY A 269 4.80 7.89 -25.34
C GLY A 269 5.67 8.25 -24.13
N LYS A 270 5.96 9.53 -23.88
CA LYS A 270 6.64 10.01 -22.68
C LYS A 270 5.62 10.69 -21.75
N PRO A 271 5.61 10.38 -20.45
CA PRO A 271 4.68 11.03 -19.55
C PRO A 271 5.07 12.50 -19.32
N ASP A 272 4.14 13.41 -19.63
CA ASP A 272 4.22 14.85 -19.39
C ASP A 272 3.68 15.23 -18.01
N LEU A 273 3.87 16.49 -17.62
CA LEU A 273 3.32 17.05 -16.38
C LEU A 273 2.29 18.15 -16.69
N ALA A 274 1.15 18.09 -16.00
CA ALA A 274 0.19 19.17 -15.88
C ALA A 274 0.15 19.68 -14.44
N VAL A 275 0.36 20.98 -14.25
CA VAL A 275 0.41 21.61 -12.93
C VAL A 275 -0.64 22.71 -12.82
N ALA A 276 -1.57 22.59 -11.86
CA ALA A 276 -2.58 23.59 -11.58
C ALA A 276 -2.00 24.73 -10.71
N ASN A 277 -2.10 25.98 -11.17
CA ASN A 277 -1.53 27.15 -10.51
C ASN A 277 -2.63 28.07 -9.97
N ILE A 278 -2.88 28.02 -8.66
CA ILE A 278 -4.07 28.64 -8.06
C ILE A 278 -4.07 30.16 -8.20
N ASN A 279 -2.95 30.83 -7.93
CA ASN A 279 -2.91 32.30 -7.89
C ASN A 279 -2.65 32.94 -9.24
N SER A 280 -2.27 32.17 -10.25
CA SER A 280 -2.17 32.68 -11.62
C SER A 280 -3.42 32.38 -12.46
N ASN A 281 -4.37 31.59 -11.95
CA ASN A 281 -5.53 31.11 -12.72
C ASN A 281 -5.10 30.39 -14.02
N THR A 282 -4.00 29.64 -13.99
CA THR A 282 -3.47 28.91 -15.16
C THR A 282 -3.14 27.46 -14.82
N ALA A 283 -2.90 26.66 -15.87
CA ALA A 283 -2.18 25.39 -15.75
C ALA A 283 -0.85 25.48 -16.52
N SER A 284 0.23 24.98 -15.94
CA SER A 284 1.51 24.80 -16.63
C SER A 284 1.57 23.40 -17.23
N ILE A 285 1.89 23.31 -18.51
CA ILE A 285 2.14 22.04 -19.21
C ILE A 285 3.63 21.94 -19.50
N LEU A 286 4.26 20.90 -18.97
CA LEU A 286 5.68 20.63 -19.14
C LEU A 286 5.82 19.34 -19.94
N LEU A 287 6.21 19.49 -21.21
CA LEU A 287 6.36 18.36 -22.12
C LEU A 287 7.67 17.64 -21.83
N ASN A 288 7.59 16.32 -21.72
CA ASN A 288 8.72 15.49 -21.35
C ASN A 288 9.57 15.13 -22.57
N THR A 289 10.78 15.69 -22.60
CA THR A 289 11.79 15.40 -23.63
C THR A 289 12.95 14.56 -23.09
N THR A 290 12.81 14.03 -21.88
CA THR A 290 13.80 13.19 -21.21
C THR A 290 14.07 11.94 -22.05
N ALA A 291 15.34 11.64 -22.30
CA ALA A 291 15.73 10.38 -22.95
C ALA A 291 15.47 9.20 -22.01
N THR A 292 15.13 8.04 -22.57
CA THR A 292 14.89 6.83 -21.78
C THR A 292 16.14 6.47 -20.95
N ASN A 293 15.96 6.15 -19.67
CA ASN A 293 17.01 5.89 -18.68
C ASN A 293 17.94 7.09 -18.37
N ALA A 294 17.55 8.32 -18.72
CA ALA A 294 18.36 9.49 -18.37
C ALA A 294 18.37 9.71 -16.85
N THR A 295 19.52 10.17 -16.34
CA THR A 295 19.71 10.48 -14.91
C THR A 295 19.34 11.93 -14.56
N THR A 296 18.81 12.68 -15.52
CA THR A 296 18.38 14.07 -15.34
C THR A 296 17.13 14.31 -16.17
N PRO A 297 16.01 14.70 -15.55
CA PRO A 297 14.78 14.96 -16.27
C PRO A 297 14.90 16.25 -17.10
N LEU A 298 14.26 16.28 -18.28
CA LEU A 298 14.20 17.42 -19.17
C LEU A 298 12.75 17.71 -19.59
N LEU A 299 12.11 18.61 -18.85
CA LEU A 299 10.74 19.06 -19.11
C LEU A 299 10.68 20.58 -19.29
N PRO A 300 11.19 21.13 -20.40
CA PRO A 300 11.20 22.56 -20.62
C PRO A 300 9.77 23.10 -20.58
N PRO A 301 9.51 24.24 -19.92
CA PRO A 301 8.23 24.91 -20.08
C PRO A 301 8.05 25.22 -21.57
N LYS A 302 6.90 24.88 -22.15
CA LYS A 302 6.64 25.23 -23.55
C LYS A 302 6.75 26.75 -23.66
N LEU A 303 7.78 27.22 -24.37
CA LEU A 303 7.95 28.62 -24.72
C LEU A 303 6.65 29.08 -25.37
N THR A 304 5.99 30.07 -24.78
CA THR A 304 4.96 30.86 -25.46
C THR A 304 5.64 31.71 -26.53
N SER A 305 6.18 31.08 -27.57
CA SER A 305 6.45 31.75 -28.84
C SER A 305 5.63 31.06 -29.91
N LEU A 306 4.37 31.48 -30.06
CA LEU A 306 3.70 31.33 -31.34
C LEU A 306 4.30 32.40 -32.29
N LEU A 307 5.48 32.11 -32.80
CA LEU A 307 6.09 32.77 -33.95
C LEU A 307 6.93 31.72 -34.69
N ALA A 308 6.24 30.77 -35.31
CA ALA A 308 6.78 29.98 -36.41
C ALA A 308 6.01 30.37 -37.68
N LEU A 309 6.77 30.68 -38.73
CA LEU A 309 6.42 31.39 -39.95
C LEU A 309 5.50 30.63 -40.94
N ALA A 310 4.53 31.40 -41.49
CA ALA A 310 4.03 31.53 -42.88
C ALA A 310 3.56 30.30 -43.70
N PRO A 311 2.62 30.50 -44.66
CA PRO A 311 3.06 30.82 -46.03
C PRO A 311 2.13 31.78 -46.81
N GLY A 312 2.71 32.57 -47.73
CA GLY A 312 1.96 33.16 -48.85
C GLY A 312 1.90 34.69 -48.92
N LEU A 313 2.98 35.32 -49.39
CA LEU A 313 2.89 36.52 -50.21
C LEU A 313 3.98 36.45 -51.28
N SER A 314 3.61 35.91 -52.44
CA SER A 314 4.28 36.23 -53.69
C SER A 314 3.82 37.63 -54.12
N ALA A 315 4.52 38.66 -53.66
CA ALA A 315 4.46 39.96 -54.33
C ALA A 315 5.51 39.94 -55.45
N SER A 316 4.99 39.75 -56.67
CA SER A 316 5.68 39.89 -57.95
C SER A 316 6.56 41.14 -57.99
N ALA A 317 7.85 40.96 -58.20
CA ALA A 317 8.71 42.02 -58.70
C ALA A 317 8.38 42.29 -60.17
N THR A 318 7.77 43.43 -60.46
CA THR A 318 7.85 44.06 -61.78
C THR A 318 8.64 45.34 -61.66
N SER A 319 9.91 45.26 -62.07
CA SER A 319 10.69 46.41 -62.50
C SER A 319 10.16 46.87 -63.86
N THR A 320 9.82 48.14 -63.97
CA THR A 320 10.11 48.94 -65.16
C THR A 320 10.22 50.40 -64.74
N ALA A 321 11.46 50.87 -64.65
CA ALA A 321 11.77 52.27 -64.81
C ALA A 321 11.67 52.61 -66.31
N THR A 322 10.94 53.67 -66.64
CA THR A 322 11.24 54.51 -67.80
C THR A 322 10.93 55.95 -67.42
N ALA A 323 11.98 56.75 -67.39
CA ALA A 323 11.91 58.19 -67.46
C ALA A 323 11.29 58.62 -68.79
N ASN A 324 10.51 59.69 -68.79
CA ASN A 324 10.66 60.70 -69.82
C ASN A 324 10.18 62.07 -69.34
N GLN A 325 11.02 63.05 -69.65
CA GLN A 325 10.82 64.49 -69.51
C GLN A 325 9.74 64.98 -70.48
N THR A 326 8.90 65.93 -70.05
CA THR A 326 8.84 67.33 -70.51
C THR A 326 7.89 68.08 -69.58
#